data_AF-C7M1F2-F1
#
_entry.id   AF-C7M1F2-F1
#
_cell.length_a   1.000
_cell.length_b   1.000
_cell.length_c   1.000
_cell.angle_alpha   90.00
_cell.angle_beta   90.00
_cell.angle_gamma   90.00
#
_symmetry.space_group_name_H-M   'P 1'
#
loop_
_entity.id
_entity.type
_entity.pdbx_description
1 polymer ?
#
loop_
_entity_poly.entity_id
_entity_poly.type
_entity_poly.pdbx_seq_one_letter_code
_entity_poly.pdbx_strand_id
1 'polypeptide(L)'
;MPGRITSRLVLLLALVVLGVWLPRGAALVSTAREAVTVVSAPGVVVGSQPIAATFRLAHRLHDAEAFFVVYPATTSVSGLGAVLSGAQLGYPIGITHAVAVSPHASQMHLVVPDPIPASGCGTSCSGVYPVQLRVASAVSGQTLASVTFAVPYFSTLSGVVPLHLAVGVIAETPAVTASAIEELLARDPSVQVGVSAEGPVGLGALRSLAHAVPLRASLLAPTVGVARACVGALGPLSSFASSVQLARTVVGTASAPLAFATVPTSDELESLRALGIHEVILPASALASASPVLTLSNAVRLGAGVVALGTSAMVSDGLSSVTQPLGAQLLMAELAQVYFEAPSRPGRVLAGLVAVASDARMAAFARGLASLGSLPFLQLSTIDGAMATASSTVVRPNVAAERACPRPLEALRVAARRAAALAEAAPGVRPELTALVLGALAHPEASQLARHAIDRTLDAITVASDQLTLTSARETVPIDITSHLSVPASIRVVLVDTKLRFPEGSTRTVTVASKTVTVPIPVVARTLGTSPLLVRLESPSGQLIGQNVLVVDSTGFSVVGVVLTGSSAALLAVWWVRNRGRRQRGRHAKRS
;
A
#
# COMPACT_ATOMS: atom_id res chain seq x y z
N MET A 1 -14.79 -81.15 -10.04
CA MET A 1 -15.85 -80.74 -9.10
C MET A 1 -15.60 -79.29 -8.69
N PRO A 2 -16.30 -78.31 -9.28
CA PRO A 2 -16.16 -76.90 -8.93
C PRO A 2 -17.28 -76.44 -7.97
N GLY A 3 -16.96 -75.56 -7.02
CA GLY A 3 -17.90 -75.04 -6.04
C GLY A 3 -17.60 -73.59 -5.64
N ARG A 4 -18.28 -72.66 -6.32
CA ARG A 4 -18.77 -71.35 -5.85
C ARG A 4 -17.78 -70.33 -5.29
N ILE A 5 -17.26 -69.49 -6.18
CA ILE A 5 -16.98 -68.07 -5.92
C ILE A 5 -17.61 -67.26 -7.06
N THR A 6 -18.87 -66.88 -6.95
CA THR A 6 -19.51 -65.85 -7.80
C THR A 6 -20.83 -65.41 -7.18
N SER A 7 -20.89 -64.21 -6.59
CA SER A 7 -22.16 -63.48 -6.46
C SER A 7 -22.02 -61.99 -6.12
N ARG A 8 -20.88 -61.56 -5.55
CA ARG A 8 -20.72 -60.13 -5.18
C ARG A 8 -20.14 -59.22 -6.27
N LEU A 9 -19.54 -59.76 -7.34
CA LEU A 9 -18.92 -58.95 -8.39
C LEU A 9 -19.88 -58.57 -9.53
N VAL A 10 -20.98 -59.31 -9.73
CA VAL A 10 -21.92 -59.07 -10.84
C VAL A 10 -22.93 -57.95 -10.51
N LEU A 11 -23.21 -57.70 -9.23
CA LEU A 11 -24.12 -56.61 -8.84
C LEU A 11 -23.48 -55.22 -8.96
N LEU A 12 -22.15 -55.12 -8.88
CA LEU A 12 -21.43 -53.85 -9.01
C LEU A 12 -21.23 -53.43 -10.48
N LEU A 13 -21.18 -54.37 -11.43
CA LEU A 13 -21.05 -54.05 -12.85
C LEU A 13 -22.39 -53.73 -13.53
N ALA A 14 -23.52 -54.22 -12.99
CA ALA A 14 -24.86 -53.87 -13.48
C ALA A 14 -25.29 -52.43 -13.13
N LEU A 15 -24.70 -51.83 -12.09
CA LEU A 15 -24.96 -50.43 -11.72
C LEU A 15 -24.16 -49.42 -12.55
N VAL A 16 -23.10 -49.84 -13.24
CA VAL A 16 -22.25 -48.95 -14.05
C VAL A 16 -22.73 -48.86 -15.51
N VAL A 17 -23.51 -49.83 -16.00
CA VAL A 17 -23.94 -49.88 -17.41
C VAL A 17 -25.38 -49.37 -17.63
N LEU A 18 -26.18 -49.19 -16.57
CA LEU A 18 -27.54 -48.60 -16.66
C LEU A 18 -27.59 -47.06 -16.48
N GLY A 19 -26.43 -46.39 -16.35
CA GLY A 19 -26.34 -44.92 -16.22
C GLY A 19 -26.32 -44.15 -17.54
N VAL A 20 -26.40 -44.83 -18.69
CA VAL A 20 -26.23 -44.23 -20.02
C VAL A 20 -27.45 -44.59 -20.86
N TRP A 21 -28.51 -43.78 -20.74
CA TRP A 21 -29.66 -43.56 -21.65
C TRP A 21 -30.97 -43.38 -20.88
N LEU A 22 -31.21 -42.16 -20.41
CA LEU A 22 -32.55 -41.61 -20.19
C LEU A 22 -32.60 -40.18 -20.79
N PRO A 23 -33.70 -39.78 -21.42
CA PRO A 23 -33.75 -38.62 -22.31
C PRO A 23 -33.65 -37.30 -21.53
N ARG A 24 -32.88 -36.39 -22.14
CA ARG A 24 -32.73 -34.99 -21.75
C ARG A 24 -34.09 -34.29 -21.77
N GLY A 25 -34.59 -33.96 -20.59
CA GLY A 25 -35.82 -33.21 -20.38
C GLY A 25 -35.87 -32.56 -18.99
N ALA A 26 -34.73 -32.09 -18.48
CA ALA A 26 -34.66 -31.18 -17.35
C ALA A 26 -33.96 -29.90 -17.85
N ALA A 27 -34.77 -29.03 -18.45
CA ALA A 27 -34.33 -27.70 -18.82
C ALA A 27 -34.09 -26.90 -17.53
N LEU A 28 -32.82 -26.55 -17.30
CA LEU A 28 -32.37 -25.33 -16.64
C LEU A 28 -33.09 -24.94 -15.34
N VAL A 29 -32.68 -25.53 -14.22
CA VAL A 29 -32.59 -24.75 -12.98
C VAL A 29 -31.27 -23.98 -13.04
N SER A 30 -31.19 -23.02 -13.96
CA SER A 30 -30.25 -21.91 -13.76
C SER A 30 -30.88 -21.03 -12.69
N THR A 31 -30.13 -20.79 -11.63
CA THR A 31 -30.45 -19.86 -10.56
C THR A 31 -30.86 -18.51 -11.16
N ALA A 32 -32.16 -18.22 -11.17
CA ALA A 32 -32.80 -17.00 -11.67
C ALA A 32 -32.51 -15.76 -10.80
N ARG A 33 -31.23 -15.55 -10.43
CA ARG A 33 -30.78 -14.30 -9.78
C ARG A 33 -30.87 -13.09 -10.71
N GLU A 34 -30.98 -13.29 -12.02
CA GLU A 34 -31.08 -12.19 -13.00
C GLU A 34 -32.49 -11.61 -13.18
N ALA A 35 -33.55 -12.28 -12.69
CA ALA A 35 -34.93 -11.87 -13.00
C ALA A 35 -35.46 -10.69 -12.16
N VAL A 36 -34.92 -10.47 -10.95
CA VAL A 36 -35.39 -9.44 -10.00
C VAL A 36 -34.20 -8.63 -9.50
N THR A 37 -34.27 -7.32 -9.64
CA THR A 37 -33.28 -6.36 -9.12
C THR A 37 -33.92 -5.48 -8.06
N VAL A 38 -33.34 -5.43 -6.86
CA VAL A 38 -33.84 -4.56 -5.78
C VAL A 38 -33.40 -3.13 -6.09
N VAL A 39 -34.37 -2.23 -6.21
CA VAL A 39 -34.15 -0.79 -6.48
C VAL A 39 -34.01 -0.04 -5.15
N SER A 40 -34.91 -0.31 -4.21
CA SER A 40 -34.85 0.18 -2.84
C SER A 40 -35.18 -0.95 -1.86
N ALA A 41 -34.26 -1.21 -0.94
CA ALA A 41 -34.47 -2.17 0.13
C ALA A 41 -35.19 -1.50 1.32
N PRO A 42 -35.90 -2.26 2.16
CA PRO A 42 -36.52 -1.71 3.35
C PRO A 42 -35.44 -1.34 4.38
N GLY A 43 -35.51 -0.13 4.92
CA GLY A 43 -34.62 0.34 5.98
C GLY A 43 -34.86 -0.38 7.31
N VAL A 44 -34.48 0.27 8.41
CA VAL A 44 -34.82 -0.19 9.76
C VAL A 44 -36.31 -0.01 10.00
N VAL A 45 -36.97 -1.07 10.46
CA VAL A 45 -38.39 -1.04 10.81
C VAL A 45 -38.54 -0.84 12.31
N VAL A 46 -39.40 0.09 12.70
CA VAL A 46 -39.68 0.39 14.11
C VAL A 46 -41.16 0.26 14.40
N GLY A 47 -41.51 -0.52 15.42
CA GLY A 47 -42.88 -0.68 15.90
C GLY A 47 -43.79 -1.27 14.82
N SER A 48 -44.88 -0.56 14.48
CA SER A 48 -45.85 -0.97 13.47
C SER A 48 -45.57 -0.37 12.08
N GLN A 49 -44.35 0.09 11.82
CA GLN A 49 -44.00 0.58 10.49
C GLN A 49 -44.02 -0.57 9.47
N PRO A 50 -44.54 -0.33 8.25
CA PRO A 50 -44.60 -1.36 7.25
C PRO A 50 -43.22 -1.65 6.63
N ILE A 51 -42.98 -2.90 6.23
CA ILE A 51 -41.82 -3.23 5.38
C ILE A 51 -42.15 -2.82 3.95
N ALA A 52 -41.41 -1.89 3.39
CA ALA A 52 -41.66 -1.36 2.07
C ALA A 52 -40.40 -1.48 1.20
N ALA A 53 -40.55 -2.04 -0.01
CA ALA A 53 -39.42 -2.22 -0.93
C ALA A 53 -39.85 -2.02 -2.38
N THR A 54 -38.90 -1.60 -3.21
CA THR A 54 -39.10 -1.38 -4.65
C THR A 54 -38.17 -2.29 -5.42
N PHE A 55 -38.69 -2.97 -6.42
CA PHE A 55 -37.91 -3.87 -7.25
C PHE A 55 -38.26 -3.69 -8.72
N ARG A 56 -37.32 -4.08 -9.56
CA ARG A 56 -37.43 -4.07 -11.01
C ARG A 56 -37.22 -5.49 -11.53
N LEU A 57 -38.14 -5.92 -12.39
CA LEU A 57 -38.08 -7.21 -13.05
C LEU A 57 -37.30 -7.07 -14.37
N ALA A 58 -36.39 -8.00 -14.64
CA ALA A 58 -35.61 -7.99 -15.88
C ALA A 58 -36.42 -8.44 -17.11
N HIS A 59 -37.49 -9.21 -16.89
CA HIS A 59 -38.36 -9.74 -17.94
C HIS A 59 -39.84 -9.44 -17.63
N ARG A 60 -40.64 -9.34 -18.69
CA ARG A 60 -42.10 -9.27 -18.56
C ARG A 60 -42.61 -10.63 -18.12
N LEU A 61 -43.19 -10.67 -16.92
CA LEU A 61 -43.86 -11.85 -16.39
C LEU A 61 -45.36 -11.68 -16.59
N HIS A 62 -46.01 -12.62 -17.25
CA HIS A 62 -47.46 -12.71 -17.36
C HIS A 62 -48.00 -13.63 -16.27
N ASP A 63 -49.18 -13.32 -15.74
CA ASP A 63 -49.86 -14.11 -14.71
C ASP A 63 -48.95 -14.44 -13.53
N ALA A 64 -48.20 -13.44 -13.07
CA ALA A 64 -47.30 -13.57 -11.93
C ALA A 64 -47.84 -12.78 -10.75
N GLU A 65 -47.54 -13.27 -9.55
CA GLU A 65 -47.85 -12.63 -8.28
C GLU A 65 -46.56 -12.53 -7.45
N ALA A 66 -46.43 -11.43 -6.72
CA ALA A 66 -45.32 -11.18 -5.83
C ALA A 66 -45.82 -11.10 -4.39
N PHE A 67 -45.11 -11.75 -3.47
CA PHE A 67 -45.37 -11.67 -2.04
C PHE A 67 -44.07 -11.82 -1.25
N PHE A 68 -44.09 -11.34 -0.01
CA PHE A 68 -43.00 -11.57 0.93
C PHE A 68 -43.29 -12.77 1.81
N VAL A 69 -42.23 -13.51 2.10
CA VAL A 69 -42.21 -14.57 3.10
C VAL A 69 -41.21 -14.15 4.18
N VAL A 70 -41.70 -14.04 5.41
CA VAL A 70 -40.91 -13.64 6.58
C VAL A 70 -40.51 -14.88 7.36
N TYR A 71 -39.23 -14.98 7.70
CA TYR A 71 -38.65 -16.10 8.43
C TYR A 71 -38.23 -15.68 9.84
N PRO A 72 -38.05 -16.64 10.78
CA PRO A 72 -37.59 -16.34 12.12
C PRO A 72 -36.30 -15.51 12.14
N ALA A 73 -36.19 -14.62 13.13
CA ALA A 73 -35.01 -13.80 13.29
C ALA A 73 -33.73 -14.65 13.46
N THR A 74 -32.63 -14.18 12.90
CA THR A 74 -31.33 -14.84 13.03
C THR A 74 -30.71 -14.54 14.40
N THR A 75 -30.05 -15.53 14.99
CA THR A 75 -29.42 -15.41 16.31
C THR A 75 -27.95 -14.97 16.27
N SER A 76 -27.31 -15.04 15.10
CA SER A 76 -25.92 -14.62 14.92
C SER A 76 -25.65 -14.05 13.52
N VAL A 77 -24.59 -13.26 13.40
CA VAL A 77 -24.05 -12.77 12.11
C VAL A 77 -23.73 -13.92 11.17
N SER A 78 -23.13 -15.00 11.67
CA SER A 78 -22.83 -16.20 10.87
C SER A 78 -24.10 -16.88 10.33
N GLY A 79 -25.16 -16.95 11.15
CA GLY A 79 -26.46 -17.47 10.73
C GLY A 79 -27.11 -16.60 9.66
N LEU A 80 -27.02 -15.27 9.83
CA LEU A 80 -27.48 -14.32 8.82
C LEU A 80 -26.75 -14.48 7.49
N GLY A 81 -25.42 -14.56 7.52
CA GLY A 81 -24.60 -14.78 6.32
C GLY A 81 -24.92 -16.10 5.63
N ALA A 82 -25.15 -17.18 6.38
CA ALA A 82 -25.54 -18.48 5.83
C ALA A 82 -26.90 -18.39 5.11
N VAL A 83 -27.89 -17.75 5.73
CA VAL A 83 -29.22 -17.56 5.15
C VAL A 83 -29.16 -16.74 3.87
N LEU A 84 -28.44 -15.62 3.86
CA LEU A 84 -28.28 -14.76 2.69
C LEU A 84 -27.49 -15.45 1.56
N SER A 85 -26.64 -16.42 1.91
CA SER A 85 -25.92 -17.27 0.95
C SER A 85 -26.77 -18.43 0.40
N GLY A 86 -28.02 -18.58 0.85
CA GLY A 86 -28.96 -19.61 0.36
C GLY A 86 -29.05 -20.86 1.24
N ALA A 87 -28.62 -20.80 2.50
CA ALA A 87 -28.93 -21.85 3.46
C ALA A 87 -30.44 -22.04 3.60
N GLN A 88 -30.86 -23.24 4.03
CA GLN A 88 -32.27 -23.52 4.25
C GLN A 88 -32.84 -22.57 5.30
N LEU A 89 -33.82 -21.79 4.87
CA LEU A 89 -34.65 -20.98 5.72
C LEU A 89 -35.57 -21.91 6.52
N GLY A 90 -35.75 -21.63 7.81
CA GLY A 90 -36.68 -22.38 8.67
C GLY A 90 -38.14 -22.24 8.21
N TYR A 91 -39.09 -22.64 9.06
CA TYR A 91 -40.50 -22.44 8.75
C TYR A 91 -40.85 -20.95 8.71
N PRO A 92 -41.60 -20.49 7.69
CA PRO A 92 -42.01 -19.09 7.62
C PRO A 92 -42.94 -18.75 8.77
N ILE A 93 -42.76 -17.57 9.35
CA ILE A 93 -43.59 -17.03 10.44
C ILE A 93 -44.67 -16.09 9.93
N GLY A 94 -44.55 -15.61 8.69
CA GLY A 94 -45.52 -14.74 8.05
C GLY A 94 -45.39 -14.78 6.53
N ILE A 95 -46.52 -14.60 5.85
CA ILE A 95 -46.61 -14.45 4.39
C ILE A 95 -47.55 -13.29 4.11
N THR A 96 -47.19 -12.41 3.21
CA THR A 96 -48.03 -11.26 2.85
C THR A 96 -49.07 -11.66 1.83
N HIS A 97 -50.10 -10.83 1.68
CA HIS A 97 -50.99 -10.96 0.53
C HIS A 97 -50.21 -10.85 -0.77
N ALA A 98 -50.59 -11.69 -1.73
CA ALA A 98 -50.04 -11.68 -3.07
C ALA A 98 -50.49 -10.42 -3.83
N VAL A 99 -49.55 -9.78 -4.51
CA VAL A 99 -49.80 -8.60 -5.35
C VAL A 99 -49.56 -9.01 -6.80
N ALA A 100 -50.55 -8.80 -7.66
CA ALA A 100 -50.46 -9.10 -9.08
C ALA A 100 -49.33 -8.31 -9.74
N VAL A 101 -48.50 -9.00 -10.52
CA VAL A 101 -47.38 -8.42 -11.25
C VAL A 101 -47.87 -7.87 -12.58
N SER A 102 -47.89 -6.54 -12.71
CA SER A 102 -48.24 -5.91 -13.98
C SER A 102 -47.15 -6.17 -15.02
N PRO A 103 -47.48 -6.73 -16.21
CA PRO A 103 -46.52 -7.03 -17.25
C PRO A 103 -45.90 -5.79 -17.91
N HIS A 104 -46.46 -4.61 -17.63
CA HIS A 104 -45.99 -3.32 -18.15
C HIS A 104 -45.27 -2.46 -17.12
N ALA A 105 -45.30 -2.84 -15.84
CA ALA A 105 -44.62 -2.10 -14.80
C ALA A 105 -43.10 -2.34 -14.87
N SER A 106 -42.33 -1.27 -15.07
CA SER A 106 -40.87 -1.31 -15.02
C SER A 106 -40.34 -1.38 -13.57
N GLN A 107 -41.15 -0.96 -12.61
CA GLN A 107 -40.86 -1.03 -11.18
C GLN A 107 -42.13 -1.40 -10.42
N MET A 108 -41.94 -2.14 -9.33
CA MET A 108 -43.01 -2.57 -8.46
C MET A 108 -42.67 -2.20 -7.02
N HIS A 109 -43.63 -1.57 -6.35
CA HIS A 109 -43.53 -1.24 -4.93
C HIS A 109 -44.43 -2.19 -4.14
N LEU A 110 -43.85 -2.98 -3.24
CA LEU A 110 -44.61 -3.78 -2.28
C LEU A 110 -44.46 -3.19 -0.88
N VAL A 111 -45.55 -3.26 -0.13
CA VAL A 111 -45.66 -2.79 1.24
C VAL A 111 -46.29 -3.91 2.07
N VAL A 112 -45.69 -4.19 3.23
CA VAL A 112 -46.19 -5.14 4.22
C VAL A 112 -46.76 -4.37 5.39
N PRO A 113 -48.09 -4.32 5.59
CA PRO A 113 -48.71 -3.48 6.62
C PRO A 113 -48.28 -3.85 8.03
N ASP A 114 -48.32 -5.15 8.34
CA ASP A 114 -47.94 -5.72 9.64
C ASP A 114 -46.88 -6.80 9.41
N PRO A 115 -45.60 -6.42 9.41
CA PRO A 115 -44.55 -7.30 8.91
C PRO A 115 -44.25 -8.50 9.79
N ILE A 116 -44.57 -8.42 11.09
CA ILE A 116 -44.17 -9.44 12.06
C ILE A 116 -45.34 -9.74 12.99
N PRO A 117 -45.99 -10.92 12.85
CA PRO A 117 -47.08 -11.28 13.75
C PRO A 117 -46.56 -11.43 15.18
N ALA A 118 -47.18 -10.70 16.11
CA ALA A 118 -46.83 -10.73 17.53
C ALA A 118 -46.94 -12.14 18.14
N SER A 119 -47.74 -13.02 17.55
CA SER A 119 -47.97 -14.40 18.00
C SER A 119 -46.80 -15.35 17.76
N GLY A 120 -45.79 -14.96 16.96
CA GLY A 120 -44.64 -15.81 16.62
C GLY A 120 -43.32 -15.40 17.27
N CYS A 121 -43.29 -14.30 18.00
CA CYS A 121 -42.07 -13.78 18.62
C CYS A 121 -42.11 -13.99 20.14
N GLY A 122 -40.95 -14.21 20.77
CA GLY A 122 -40.85 -14.35 22.23
C GLY A 122 -41.13 -13.04 22.99
N THR A 123 -40.45 -12.82 24.12
CA THR A 123 -40.66 -11.63 24.97
C THR A 123 -40.27 -10.30 24.31
N SER A 124 -39.51 -10.32 23.21
CA SER A 124 -39.27 -9.15 22.34
C SER A 124 -39.23 -9.56 20.87
N CYS A 125 -40.00 -8.88 20.01
CA CYS A 125 -39.97 -9.08 18.56
C CYS A 125 -38.75 -8.44 17.88
N SER A 126 -37.79 -7.90 18.63
CA SER A 126 -36.64 -7.21 18.05
C SER A 126 -35.59 -8.20 17.53
N GLY A 127 -35.09 -7.98 16.32
CA GLY A 127 -34.12 -8.86 15.69
C GLY A 127 -33.90 -8.54 14.21
N VAL A 128 -33.06 -9.33 13.54
CA VAL A 128 -32.90 -9.27 12.08
C VAL A 128 -33.65 -10.43 11.45
N TYR A 129 -34.66 -10.10 10.65
CA TYR A 129 -35.55 -11.07 10.03
C TYR A 129 -35.17 -11.27 8.57
N PRO A 130 -34.89 -12.51 8.13
CA PRO A 130 -34.80 -12.82 6.71
C PRO A 130 -36.17 -12.68 6.06
N VAL A 131 -36.23 -11.89 4.99
CA VAL A 131 -37.43 -11.67 4.20
C VAL A 131 -37.11 -12.08 2.77
N GLN A 132 -37.86 -13.06 2.28
CA GLN A 132 -37.77 -13.52 0.90
C GLN A 132 -38.89 -12.90 0.09
N LEU A 133 -38.53 -12.10 -0.91
CA LEU A 133 -39.43 -11.77 -2.00
C LEU A 133 -39.54 -12.98 -2.90
N ARG A 134 -40.76 -13.51 -3.07
CA ARG A 134 -41.05 -14.57 -4.03
C ARG A 134 -41.97 -14.02 -5.11
N VAL A 135 -41.59 -14.27 -6.36
CA VAL A 135 -42.43 -14.07 -7.53
C VAL A 135 -42.84 -15.45 -8.00
N ALA A 136 -44.13 -15.72 -8.03
CA ALA A 136 -44.68 -17.02 -8.43
C ALA A 136 -45.70 -16.85 -9.55
N SER A 137 -45.96 -17.91 -10.31
CA SER A 137 -47.09 -17.93 -11.25
C SER A 137 -48.40 -17.95 -10.46
N ALA A 138 -49.32 -17.04 -10.79
CA ALA A 138 -50.67 -17.01 -10.25
C ALA A 138 -51.48 -18.27 -10.62
N VAL A 139 -51.10 -18.94 -11.73
CA VAL A 139 -51.79 -20.14 -12.23
C VAL A 139 -51.25 -21.42 -11.60
N SER A 140 -49.92 -21.60 -11.59
CA SER A 140 -49.30 -22.86 -11.15
C SER A 140 -48.75 -22.83 -9.73
N GLY A 141 -48.62 -21.65 -9.12
CA GLY A 141 -47.95 -21.45 -7.83
C GLY A 141 -46.43 -21.68 -7.87
N GLN A 142 -45.85 -22.00 -9.04
CA GLN A 142 -44.41 -22.22 -9.16
C GLN A 142 -43.65 -20.92 -8.96
N THR A 143 -42.57 -20.98 -8.18
CA THR A 143 -41.68 -19.82 -7.96
C THR A 143 -40.85 -19.56 -9.21
N LEU A 144 -41.07 -18.39 -9.80
CA LEU A 144 -40.39 -17.92 -11.00
C LEU A 144 -39.08 -17.22 -10.64
N ALA A 145 -39.07 -16.46 -9.55
CA ALA A 145 -37.89 -15.79 -9.03
C ALA A 145 -38.00 -15.62 -7.52
N SER A 146 -36.85 -15.58 -6.84
CA SER A 146 -36.81 -15.20 -5.43
C SER A 146 -35.53 -14.47 -5.08
N VAL A 147 -35.63 -13.51 -4.16
CA VAL A 147 -34.49 -12.81 -3.57
C VAL A 147 -34.71 -12.71 -2.08
N THR A 148 -33.69 -13.06 -1.31
CA THR A 148 -33.70 -12.96 0.15
C THR A 148 -32.87 -11.76 0.56
N PHE A 149 -33.43 -10.92 1.42
CA PHE A 149 -32.73 -9.84 2.09
C PHE A 149 -33.08 -9.85 3.57
N ALA A 150 -32.37 -9.06 4.36
CA ALA A 150 -32.53 -9.04 5.81
C ALA A 150 -33.10 -7.70 6.26
N VAL A 151 -34.03 -7.75 7.22
CA VAL A 151 -34.74 -6.58 7.73
C VAL A 151 -34.51 -6.44 9.23
N PRO A 152 -33.77 -5.42 9.67
CA PRO A 152 -33.69 -5.04 11.08
C PRO A 152 -35.03 -4.56 11.59
N TYR A 153 -35.53 -5.16 12.65
CA TYR A 153 -36.78 -4.76 13.29
C TYR A 153 -36.56 -4.46 14.77
N PHE A 154 -37.08 -3.30 15.20
CA PHE A 154 -37.08 -2.86 16.59
C PHE A 154 -38.51 -2.68 17.06
N SER A 155 -38.91 -3.34 18.14
CA SER A 155 -40.24 -3.11 18.72
C SER A 155 -40.38 -1.68 19.29
N THR A 156 -39.29 -1.12 19.83
CA THR A 156 -39.18 0.26 20.32
C THR A 156 -37.73 0.73 20.22
N LEU A 157 -37.54 2.04 20.05
CA LEU A 157 -36.21 2.68 20.13
C LEU A 157 -35.88 3.21 21.53
N SER A 158 -36.80 3.09 22.49
CA SER A 158 -36.57 3.56 23.86
C SER A 158 -35.50 2.70 24.53
N GLY A 159 -34.43 3.34 25.01
CA GLY A 159 -33.33 2.66 25.71
C GLY A 159 -32.31 1.96 24.80
N VAL A 160 -32.33 2.24 23.49
CA VAL A 160 -31.29 1.77 22.56
C VAL A 160 -29.95 2.41 22.91
N VAL A 161 -28.95 1.57 23.20
CA VAL A 161 -27.56 2.01 23.39
C VAL A 161 -26.88 1.96 22.02
N PRO A 162 -26.38 3.08 21.48
CA PRO A 162 -25.85 3.08 20.12
C PRO A 162 -24.59 2.21 19.99
N LEU A 163 -24.48 1.52 18.86
CA LEU A 163 -23.28 0.86 18.39
C LEU A 163 -22.37 1.90 17.72
N HIS A 164 -21.15 2.07 18.22
CA HIS A 164 -20.20 3.00 17.61
C HIS A 164 -19.54 2.37 16.38
N LEU A 165 -19.53 3.09 15.26
CA LEU A 165 -18.85 2.69 14.03
C LEU A 165 -17.76 3.71 13.70
N ALA A 166 -16.51 3.26 13.75
CA ALA A 166 -15.37 3.98 13.27
C ALA A 166 -14.99 3.55 11.86
N VAL A 167 -14.87 4.52 10.97
CA VAL A 167 -14.63 4.31 9.55
C VAL A 167 -13.32 5.00 9.16
N GLY A 168 -12.38 4.20 8.67
CA GLY A 168 -11.18 4.70 8.02
C GLY A 168 -11.25 4.49 6.51
N VAL A 169 -10.91 5.52 5.74
CA VAL A 169 -10.83 5.46 4.28
C VAL A 169 -9.37 5.50 3.86
N ILE A 170 -8.97 4.63 2.94
CA ILE A 170 -7.66 4.61 2.31
C ILE A 170 -7.82 5.15 0.89
N ALA A 171 -7.44 6.41 0.68
CA ALA A 171 -7.46 7.02 -0.65
C ALA A 171 -6.22 6.61 -1.44
N GLU A 172 -6.40 5.95 -2.60
CA GLU A 172 -5.30 5.54 -3.47
C GLU A 172 -4.95 6.68 -4.45
N THR A 173 -3.77 7.24 -4.28
CA THR A 173 -3.28 8.33 -5.15
C THR A 173 -2.59 7.81 -6.42
N PRO A 174 -2.66 8.55 -7.54
CA PRO A 174 -3.26 9.88 -7.73
C PRO A 174 -4.76 9.84 -8.12
N ALA A 175 -5.43 8.69 -8.01
CA ALA A 175 -6.79 8.51 -8.54
C ALA A 175 -7.89 9.22 -7.71
N VAL A 176 -7.56 9.64 -6.49
CA VAL A 176 -8.44 10.44 -5.62
C VAL A 176 -7.89 11.86 -5.44
N THR A 177 -8.72 12.87 -5.69
CA THR A 177 -8.36 14.28 -5.60
C THR A 177 -8.53 14.87 -4.20
N ALA A 178 -7.82 15.98 -3.92
CA ALA A 178 -7.96 16.74 -2.67
C ALA A 178 -9.41 17.17 -2.43
N SER A 179 -10.07 17.67 -3.47
CA SER A 179 -11.46 18.11 -3.44
C SER A 179 -12.41 17.00 -3.05
N ALA A 180 -12.20 15.76 -3.52
CA ALA A 180 -13.05 14.63 -3.15
C ALA A 180 -12.90 14.27 -1.67
N ILE A 181 -11.69 14.38 -1.12
CA ILE A 181 -11.42 14.15 0.30
C ILE A 181 -12.02 15.27 1.16
N GLU A 182 -11.87 16.53 0.74
CA GLU A 182 -12.49 17.67 1.43
C GLU A 182 -14.01 17.57 1.45
N GLU A 183 -14.63 17.19 0.33
CA GLU A 183 -16.08 17.01 0.26
C GLU A 183 -16.55 15.91 1.21
N LEU A 184 -15.82 14.78 1.27
CA LEU A 184 -16.12 13.70 2.21
C LEU A 184 -16.03 14.18 3.67
N LEU A 185 -14.93 14.86 4.04
CA LEU A 185 -14.72 15.34 5.41
C LEU A 185 -15.69 16.47 5.81
N ALA A 186 -16.09 17.30 4.85
CA ALA A 186 -17.09 18.34 5.06
C ALA A 186 -18.49 17.76 5.30
N ARG A 187 -18.82 16.64 4.65
CA ARG A 187 -20.08 15.91 4.86
C ARG A 187 -20.06 15.14 6.18
N ASP A 188 -19.00 14.39 6.44
CA ASP A 188 -18.89 13.47 7.58
C ASP A 188 -17.58 13.67 8.34
N PRO A 189 -17.53 14.58 9.33
CA PRO A 189 -16.30 14.89 10.07
C PRO A 189 -15.84 13.74 10.99
N SER A 190 -16.65 12.71 11.18
CA SER A 190 -16.31 11.50 11.94
C SER A 190 -15.43 10.52 11.16
N VAL A 191 -15.33 10.66 9.83
CA VAL A 191 -14.49 9.79 9.00
C VAL A 191 -13.03 10.17 9.18
N GLN A 192 -12.18 9.17 9.40
CA GLN A 192 -10.75 9.38 9.26
C GLN A 192 -10.32 8.93 7.86
N VAL A 193 -9.59 9.79 7.17
CA VAL A 193 -9.03 9.47 5.85
C VAL A 193 -7.54 9.32 6.03
N GLY A 194 -6.99 8.17 5.67
CA GLY A 194 -5.58 8.06 5.38
C GLY A 194 -5.37 7.95 3.88
N VAL A 195 -4.17 8.32 3.47
CA VAL A 195 -3.81 8.34 2.06
C VAL A 195 -2.74 7.30 1.83
N SER A 196 -3.03 6.39 0.90
CA SER A 196 -2.07 5.44 0.38
C SER A 196 -1.43 6.02 -0.87
N ALA A 197 -0.11 5.94 -0.92
CA ALA A 197 0.64 6.42 -2.06
C ALA A 197 1.78 5.48 -2.35
N GLU A 198 1.83 5.04 -3.60
CA GLU A 198 2.87 4.15 -4.06
C GLU A 198 3.80 4.89 -5.02
N GLY A 199 5.10 4.79 -4.74
CA GLY A 199 6.14 5.37 -5.56
C GLY A 199 6.19 6.92 -5.56
N PRO A 200 6.99 7.51 -6.46
CA PRO A 200 7.27 8.95 -6.47
C PRO A 200 6.08 9.80 -6.95
N VAL A 201 5.26 9.27 -7.85
CA VAL A 201 4.02 9.93 -8.30
C VAL A 201 3.04 10.07 -7.13
N GLY A 202 2.92 9.01 -6.32
CA GLY A 202 2.14 9.03 -5.10
C GLY A 202 2.65 10.05 -4.08
N LEU A 203 3.97 10.19 -3.90
CA LEU A 203 4.55 11.21 -3.00
C LEU A 203 4.20 12.65 -3.42
N GLY A 204 4.25 12.96 -4.71
CA GLY A 204 3.87 14.27 -5.23
C GLY A 204 2.41 14.58 -4.92
N ALA A 205 1.53 13.61 -5.18
CA ALA A 205 0.11 13.70 -4.85
C ALA A 205 -0.14 13.81 -3.34
N LEU A 206 0.61 13.08 -2.50
CA LEU A 206 0.52 13.20 -1.05
C LEU A 206 0.91 14.60 -0.55
N ARG A 207 2.00 15.17 -1.07
CA ARG A 207 2.44 16.52 -0.68
C ARG A 207 1.37 17.56 -1.04
N SER A 208 0.82 17.49 -2.25
CA SER A 208 -0.25 18.41 -2.66
C SER A 208 -1.50 18.21 -1.81
N LEU A 209 -1.87 16.98 -1.49
CA LEU A 209 -2.98 16.65 -0.58
C LEU A 209 -2.76 17.20 0.82
N ALA A 210 -1.57 17.01 1.40
CA ALA A 210 -1.25 17.49 2.73
C ALA A 210 -1.23 19.03 2.83
N HIS A 211 -0.98 19.73 1.72
CA HIS A 211 -1.06 21.19 1.66
C HIS A 211 -2.51 21.68 1.47
N ALA A 212 -3.31 20.96 0.70
CA ALA A 212 -4.69 21.35 0.39
C ALA A 212 -5.61 21.09 1.59
N VAL A 213 -5.51 19.91 2.20
CA VAL A 213 -6.39 19.48 3.29
C VAL A 213 -5.60 19.51 4.59
N PRO A 214 -6.05 20.23 5.64
CA PRO A 214 -5.53 20.00 6.99
C PRO A 214 -5.94 18.59 7.38
N LEU A 215 -5.07 17.64 7.05
CA LEU A 215 -5.27 16.22 7.27
C LEU A 215 -5.45 16.02 8.78
N ARG A 216 -6.70 15.92 9.23
CA ARG A 216 -7.07 15.25 10.51
C ARG A 216 -6.76 13.74 10.44
N ALA A 217 -5.84 13.36 9.56
CA ALA A 217 -5.61 12.03 9.07
C ALA A 217 -4.76 11.25 10.06
N SER A 218 -5.27 10.09 10.42
CA SER A 218 -4.42 8.99 10.85
C SER A 218 -3.51 8.63 9.68
N LEU A 219 -2.22 8.87 9.89
CA LEU A 219 -1.17 8.37 9.03
C LEU A 219 -1.34 6.85 8.95
N LEU A 220 -1.64 6.32 7.77
CA LEU A 220 -1.66 4.88 7.56
C LEU A 220 -0.22 4.42 7.44
N ALA A 221 0.14 3.42 8.25
CA ALA A 221 1.41 2.72 8.20
C ALA A 221 1.70 2.29 6.75
N PRO A 222 2.98 2.18 6.34
CA PRO A 222 3.33 1.89 4.95
C PRO A 222 2.47 0.76 4.37
N THR A 223 2.03 0.93 3.13
CA THR A 223 1.36 -0.12 2.34
C THR A 223 2.18 -1.39 2.22
N VAL A 224 3.47 -1.32 2.53
CA VAL A 224 4.40 -2.43 2.51
C VAL A 224 4.92 -2.71 3.91
N GLY A 225 4.42 -3.78 4.50
CA GLY A 225 5.08 -4.38 5.64
C GLY A 225 6.43 -4.96 5.22
N VAL A 226 7.53 -4.30 5.58
CA VAL A 226 8.88 -4.74 5.19
C VAL A 226 9.41 -5.75 6.20
N ALA A 227 9.70 -6.97 5.75
CA ALA A 227 10.29 -7.97 6.64
C ALA A 227 11.67 -7.53 7.16
N ARG A 228 12.01 -7.87 8.41
CA ARG A 228 13.32 -7.60 9.02
C ARG A 228 14.49 -8.09 8.15
N ALA A 229 14.32 -9.25 7.53
CA ALA A 229 15.29 -9.83 6.59
C ALA A 229 15.55 -8.93 5.37
N CYS A 230 14.59 -8.10 4.97
CA CYS A 230 14.73 -7.17 3.84
C CYS A 230 15.42 -5.89 4.29
N VAL A 231 15.13 -5.42 5.51
CA VAL A 231 15.76 -4.23 6.09
C VAL A 231 17.28 -4.40 6.17
N GLY A 232 17.75 -5.54 6.70
CA GLY A 232 19.18 -5.83 6.76
C GLY A 232 19.84 -5.94 5.37
N ALA A 233 19.08 -6.38 4.36
CA ALA A 233 19.55 -6.54 2.99
C ALA A 233 19.65 -5.22 2.20
N LEU A 234 18.64 -4.35 2.35
CA LEU A 234 18.42 -3.17 1.52
C LEU A 234 18.87 -1.87 2.20
N GLY A 235 19.16 -1.92 3.50
CA GLY A 235 19.71 -0.79 4.25
C GLY A 235 18.64 0.16 4.83
N PRO A 236 19.06 1.32 5.36
CA PRO A 236 18.25 2.14 6.27
C PRO A 236 17.01 2.76 5.62
N LEU A 237 17.02 2.99 4.30
CA LEU A 237 15.87 3.53 3.56
C LEU A 237 14.67 2.57 3.50
N SER A 238 14.91 1.27 3.69
CA SER A 238 13.86 0.25 3.68
C SER A 238 13.29 -0.05 5.08
N SER A 239 13.80 0.62 6.13
CA SER A 239 13.34 0.36 7.49
C SER A 239 11.92 0.90 7.71
N PHE A 240 11.18 0.21 8.58
CA PHE A 240 9.86 0.65 9.02
C PHE A 240 9.92 2.07 9.62
N ALA A 241 10.93 2.38 10.44
CA ALA A 241 11.12 3.72 10.98
C ALA A 241 11.29 4.79 9.87
N SER A 242 12.03 4.49 8.79
CA SER A 242 12.14 5.41 7.65
C SER A 242 10.81 5.62 6.94
N SER A 243 9.95 4.59 6.86
CA SER A 243 8.62 4.74 6.27
C SER A 243 7.71 5.62 7.12
N VAL A 244 7.71 5.45 8.45
CA VAL A 244 6.93 6.30 9.37
C VAL A 244 7.45 7.74 9.34
N GLN A 245 8.78 7.92 9.29
CA GLN A 245 9.40 9.24 9.22
C GLN A 245 9.09 9.94 7.89
N LEU A 246 9.15 9.23 6.76
CA LEU A 246 8.73 9.74 5.46
C LEU A 246 7.29 10.25 5.54
N ALA A 247 6.42 9.42 6.11
CA ALA A 247 5.01 9.74 6.23
C ALA A 247 4.79 10.97 7.13
N ARG A 248 5.52 11.10 8.25
CA ARG A 248 5.55 12.33 9.09
C ARG A 248 6.06 13.57 8.36
N THR A 249 7.08 13.44 7.51
CA THR A 249 7.59 14.59 6.73
C THR A 249 6.59 15.08 5.69
N VAL A 250 5.73 14.21 5.18
CA VAL A 250 4.78 14.53 4.12
C VAL A 250 3.44 14.99 4.68
N VAL A 251 2.93 14.32 5.71
CA VAL A 251 1.59 14.54 6.29
C VAL A 251 1.64 15.42 7.56
N GLY A 252 2.81 15.59 8.18
CA GLY A 252 2.98 16.34 9.43
C GLY A 252 3.01 15.44 10.68
N THR A 253 3.01 16.07 11.86
CA THR A 253 3.01 15.37 13.15
C THR A 253 1.66 14.70 13.41
N ALA A 254 1.49 13.46 12.97
CA ALA A 254 0.33 12.66 13.33
C ALA A 254 0.33 12.34 14.82
N SER A 255 -0.63 12.90 15.54
CA SER A 255 -1.00 12.56 16.92
C SER A 255 -2.09 11.48 16.97
N ALA A 256 -2.25 10.69 15.91
CA ALA A 256 -3.39 9.81 15.70
C ALA A 256 -2.96 8.33 15.64
N PRO A 257 -3.86 7.37 15.95
CA PRO A 257 -3.58 5.95 15.85
C PRO A 257 -3.13 5.56 14.46
N LEU A 258 -2.04 4.79 14.38
CA LEU A 258 -1.53 4.31 13.12
C LEU A 258 -2.35 3.10 12.67
N ALA A 259 -3.04 3.21 11.54
CA ALA A 259 -3.75 2.07 10.98
C ALA A 259 -2.84 1.22 10.09
N PHE A 260 -2.96 -0.10 10.23
CA PHE A 260 -2.20 -1.08 9.47
C PHE A 260 -3.12 -1.81 8.48
N ALA A 261 -2.72 -1.86 7.22
CA ALA A 261 -3.39 -2.70 6.22
C ALA A 261 -3.02 -4.20 6.38
N THR A 262 -1.87 -4.51 6.99
CA THR A 262 -1.37 -5.87 7.19
C THR A 262 -0.94 -6.10 8.63
N VAL A 263 -0.92 -7.37 9.05
CA VAL A 263 -0.52 -7.76 10.41
C VAL A 263 0.92 -7.31 10.72
N PRO A 264 1.17 -6.45 11.73
CA PRO A 264 2.51 -5.96 12.04
C PRO A 264 3.38 -7.00 12.72
N THR A 265 4.70 -6.87 12.54
CA THR A 265 5.70 -7.66 13.27
C THR A 265 5.98 -7.08 14.66
N SER A 266 6.56 -7.87 15.57
CA SER A 266 6.97 -7.40 16.90
C SER A 266 7.94 -6.21 16.84
N ASP A 267 8.87 -6.24 15.88
CA ASP A 267 9.86 -5.19 15.68
C ASP A 267 9.23 -3.87 15.21
N GLU A 268 8.18 -3.96 14.38
CA GLU A 268 7.42 -2.79 13.93
C GLU A 268 6.68 -2.15 15.11
N LEU A 269 6.06 -2.95 15.99
CA LEU A 269 5.38 -2.45 17.19
C LEU A 269 6.37 -1.79 18.17
N GLU A 270 7.56 -2.35 18.34
CA GLU A 270 8.61 -1.76 19.18
C GLU A 270 9.15 -0.44 18.58
N SER A 271 9.32 -0.40 17.25
CA SER A 271 9.68 0.82 16.52
C SER A 271 8.63 1.91 16.67
N LEU A 272 7.33 1.57 16.64
CA LEU A 272 6.25 2.53 16.90
C LEU A 272 6.33 3.12 18.30
N ARG A 273 6.54 2.27 19.30
CA ARG A 273 6.70 2.73 20.68
C ARG A 273 7.88 3.70 20.81
N ALA A 274 9.02 3.39 20.18
CA ALA A 274 10.19 4.26 20.17
C ALA A 274 9.92 5.61 19.48
N LEU A 275 8.97 5.64 18.54
CA LEU A 275 8.50 6.85 17.85
C LEU A 275 7.39 7.60 18.61
N GLY A 276 6.99 7.14 19.80
CA GLY A 276 5.92 7.74 20.62
C GLY A 276 4.50 7.39 20.17
N ILE A 277 4.34 6.36 19.34
CA ILE A 277 3.02 5.89 18.88
C ILE A 277 2.57 4.75 19.79
N HIS A 278 1.49 4.97 20.52
CA HIS A 278 0.96 4.04 21.52
C HIS A 278 -0.34 3.36 21.12
N GLU A 279 -0.94 3.79 20.02
CA GLU A 279 -2.26 3.37 19.58
C GLU A 279 -2.22 2.99 18.09
N VAL A 280 -2.80 1.85 17.76
CA VAL A 280 -2.79 1.30 16.40
C VAL A 280 -4.12 0.67 16.03
N ILE A 281 -4.44 0.63 14.74
CA ILE A 281 -5.55 -0.17 14.20
C ILE A 281 -4.97 -1.34 13.43
N LEU A 282 -5.43 -2.55 13.72
CA LEU A 282 -4.95 -3.77 13.09
C LEU A 282 -6.07 -4.47 12.30
N PRO A 283 -5.75 -5.17 11.21
CA PRO A 283 -6.74 -5.97 10.53
C PRO A 283 -7.27 -7.09 11.43
N ALA A 284 -8.54 -7.49 11.28
CA ALA A 284 -9.16 -8.58 12.07
C ALA A 284 -8.28 -9.84 12.16
N SER A 285 -7.60 -10.18 11.05
CA SER A 285 -6.71 -11.34 10.94
C SER A 285 -5.51 -11.29 11.89
N ALA A 286 -5.04 -10.09 12.26
CA ALA A 286 -3.96 -9.89 13.21
C ALA A 286 -4.34 -10.34 14.64
N LEU A 287 -5.64 -10.30 14.95
CA LEU A 287 -6.18 -10.56 16.28
C LEU A 287 -6.99 -11.87 16.32
N ALA A 288 -7.02 -12.63 15.22
CA ALA A 288 -7.77 -13.88 15.12
C ALA A 288 -7.36 -14.92 16.19
N SER A 289 -6.09 -14.90 16.60
CA SER A 289 -5.57 -15.76 17.68
C SER A 289 -5.99 -15.34 19.09
N ALA A 290 -6.46 -14.11 19.28
CA ALA A 290 -6.92 -13.60 20.58
C ALA A 290 -8.35 -14.03 20.93
N SER A 291 -9.25 -14.11 19.92
CA SER A 291 -10.62 -14.66 19.95
C SER A 291 -11.49 -13.92 18.92
N PRO A 292 -12.36 -14.60 18.16
CA PRO A 292 -13.28 -13.96 17.21
C PRO A 292 -14.28 -12.98 17.85
N VAL A 293 -14.48 -13.06 19.17
CA VAL A 293 -15.40 -12.17 19.92
C VAL A 293 -14.73 -10.83 20.27
N LEU A 294 -13.40 -10.76 20.30
CA LEU A 294 -12.67 -9.57 20.74
C LEU A 294 -12.60 -8.46 19.68
N THR A 295 -12.81 -8.78 18.40
CA THR A 295 -12.68 -7.83 17.27
C THR A 295 -13.88 -6.91 17.11
N LEU A 296 -14.99 -7.16 17.83
CA LEU A 296 -16.24 -6.42 17.64
C LEU A 296 -16.45 -5.28 18.65
N SER A 297 -15.60 -5.13 19.68
CA SER A 297 -15.84 -4.16 20.76
C SER A 297 -14.64 -3.78 21.65
N ASN A 298 -13.53 -4.54 21.63
CA ASN A 298 -12.52 -4.42 22.67
C ASN A 298 -11.15 -4.06 22.10
N ALA A 299 -10.56 -2.99 22.62
CA ALA A 299 -9.16 -2.71 22.37
C ALA A 299 -8.29 -3.77 23.06
N VAL A 300 -7.20 -4.17 22.43
CA VAL A 300 -6.27 -5.18 22.93
C VAL A 300 -4.93 -4.53 23.23
N ARG A 301 -4.40 -4.75 24.42
CA ARG A 301 -3.04 -4.28 24.76
C ARG A 301 -1.99 -5.27 24.28
N LEU A 302 -1.28 -4.92 23.22
CA LEU A 302 -0.22 -5.72 22.62
C LEU A 302 1.06 -5.75 23.47
N GLY A 303 1.96 -6.66 23.10
CA GLY A 303 3.36 -6.62 23.54
C GLY A 303 3.97 -5.24 23.27
N ALA A 304 4.91 -4.82 24.12
CA ALA A 304 5.45 -3.46 24.13
C ALA A 304 4.46 -2.35 24.53
N GLY A 305 3.27 -2.66 25.07
CA GLY A 305 2.38 -1.66 25.69
C GLY A 305 1.60 -0.77 24.70
N VAL A 306 1.57 -1.15 23.43
CA VAL A 306 0.74 -0.53 22.38
C VAL A 306 -0.70 -1.03 22.52
N VAL A 307 -1.67 -0.14 22.42
CA VAL A 307 -3.11 -0.47 22.39
C VAL A 307 -3.53 -0.61 20.93
N ALA A 308 -4.22 -1.71 20.61
CA ALA A 308 -4.68 -2.01 19.27
C ALA A 308 -6.20 -2.13 19.22
N LEU A 309 -6.82 -1.48 18.23
CA LEU A 309 -8.21 -1.73 17.85
C LEU A 309 -8.25 -2.63 16.62
N GLY A 310 -8.99 -3.74 16.68
CA GLY A 310 -9.18 -4.62 15.53
C GLY A 310 -10.21 -4.07 14.56
N THR A 311 -9.94 -4.11 13.27
CA THR A 311 -10.99 -3.95 12.25
C THR A 311 -11.85 -5.20 12.19
N SER A 312 -13.06 -5.06 11.67
CA SER A 312 -13.92 -6.18 11.28
C SER A 312 -13.85 -6.38 9.77
N ALA A 313 -13.56 -7.61 9.34
CA ALA A 313 -13.57 -7.98 7.92
C ALA A 313 -14.97 -7.77 7.32
N MET A 314 -16.01 -8.23 8.01
CA MET A 314 -17.42 -8.01 7.65
C MET A 314 -17.73 -6.53 7.42
N VAL A 315 -17.34 -5.65 8.35
CA VAL A 315 -17.58 -4.20 8.21
C VAL A 315 -16.78 -3.62 7.05
N SER A 316 -15.51 -4.02 6.89
CA SER A 316 -14.64 -3.51 5.83
C SER A 316 -15.15 -3.93 4.44
N ASP A 317 -15.57 -5.18 4.28
CA ASP A 317 -16.17 -5.72 3.05
C ASP A 317 -17.52 -5.04 2.77
N GLY A 318 -18.38 -4.92 3.79
CA GLY A 318 -19.65 -4.21 3.67
C GLY A 318 -19.47 -2.74 3.27
N LEU A 319 -18.52 -2.02 3.87
CA LEU A 319 -18.18 -0.63 3.50
C LEU A 319 -17.70 -0.52 2.05
N SER A 320 -16.97 -1.51 1.55
CA SER A 320 -16.54 -1.53 0.14
C SER A 320 -17.72 -1.64 -0.84
N SER A 321 -18.83 -2.25 -0.38
CA SER A 321 -20.05 -2.51 -1.13
C SER A 321 -21.17 -1.48 -0.90
N VAL A 322 -21.04 -0.60 0.09
CA VAL A 322 -22.07 0.40 0.48
C VAL A 322 -22.45 1.37 -0.65
N THR A 323 -21.63 1.44 -1.68
CA THR A 323 -21.90 2.21 -2.91
C THR A 323 -23.09 1.68 -3.71
N GLN A 324 -23.53 0.45 -3.43
CA GLN A 324 -24.68 -0.20 -4.07
C GLN A 324 -25.84 -0.36 -3.07
N PRO A 325 -27.12 -0.24 -3.49
CA PRO A 325 -28.26 -0.35 -2.57
C PRO A 325 -28.31 -1.68 -1.80
N LEU A 326 -28.02 -2.79 -2.47
CA LEU A 326 -28.00 -4.11 -1.83
C LEU A 326 -26.82 -4.24 -0.85
N GLY A 327 -25.64 -3.71 -1.19
CA GLY A 327 -24.48 -3.71 -0.30
C GLY A 327 -24.72 -2.89 0.97
N ALA A 328 -25.36 -1.71 0.83
CA ALA A 328 -25.77 -0.90 1.97
C ALA A 328 -26.79 -1.62 2.87
N GLN A 329 -27.76 -2.32 2.27
CA GLN A 329 -28.74 -3.13 3.02
C GLN A 329 -28.06 -4.27 3.79
N LEU A 330 -27.14 -4.98 3.13
CA LEU A 330 -26.41 -6.09 3.74
C LEU A 330 -25.59 -5.61 4.93
N LEU A 331 -24.82 -4.53 4.77
CA LEU A 331 -24.05 -3.94 5.85
C LEU A 331 -24.96 -3.46 7.00
N MET A 332 -26.08 -2.81 6.70
CA MET A 332 -27.04 -2.40 7.74
C MET A 332 -27.59 -3.60 8.51
N ALA A 333 -27.96 -4.68 7.82
CA ALA A 333 -28.47 -5.89 8.45
C ALA A 333 -27.41 -6.59 9.31
N GLU A 334 -26.18 -6.64 8.84
CA GLU A 334 -25.05 -7.17 9.60
C GLU A 334 -24.75 -6.33 10.85
N LEU A 335 -24.73 -5.00 10.74
CA LEU A 335 -24.55 -4.10 11.89
C LEU A 335 -25.69 -4.25 12.90
N ALA A 336 -26.94 -4.37 12.42
CA ALA A 336 -28.08 -4.63 13.29
C ALA A 336 -27.99 -5.99 13.98
N GLN A 337 -27.52 -7.02 13.27
CA GLN A 337 -27.31 -8.35 13.87
C GLN A 337 -26.25 -8.30 14.95
N VAL A 338 -25.13 -7.60 14.71
CA VAL A 338 -24.11 -7.34 15.73
C VAL A 338 -24.73 -6.62 16.93
N TYR A 339 -25.58 -5.61 16.71
CA TYR A 339 -26.31 -4.95 17.80
C TYR A 339 -27.16 -5.95 18.60
N PHE A 340 -28.01 -6.76 17.96
CA PHE A 340 -28.92 -7.69 18.63
C PHE A 340 -28.25 -8.87 19.35
N GLU A 341 -27.01 -9.22 18.99
CA GLU A 341 -26.23 -10.19 19.77
C GLU A 341 -25.92 -9.68 21.20
N ALA A 342 -25.88 -8.36 21.41
CA ALA A 342 -25.67 -7.74 22.73
C ALA A 342 -26.23 -6.30 22.79
N PRO A 343 -27.57 -6.12 22.86
CA PRO A 343 -28.23 -4.83 22.63
C PRO A 343 -28.07 -3.81 23.77
N SER A 344 -27.69 -4.26 24.98
CA SER A 344 -27.57 -3.39 26.16
C SER A 344 -26.14 -3.25 26.67
N ARG A 345 -25.14 -3.65 25.89
CA ARG A 345 -23.73 -3.49 26.27
C ARG A 345 -23.22 -2.12 25.82
N PRO A 346 -22.90 -1.19 26.75
CA PRO A 346 -22.27 0.09 26.39
C PRO A 346 -20.83 -0.11 25.91
N GLY A 347 -20.30 0.88 25.20
CA GLY A 347 -18.89 0.91 24.79
C GLY A 347 -18.54 -0.02 23.61
N ARG A 348 -19.54 -0.47 22.85
CA ARG A 348 -19.32 -1.33 21.68
C ARG A 348 -18.88 -0.51 20.50
N VAL A 349 -17.74 -0.90 19.93
CA VAL A 349 -17.06 -0.19 18.86
C VAL A 349 -16.69 -1.16 17.76
N LEU A 350 -17.11 -0.86 16.54
CA LEU A 350 -16.66 -1.52 15.32
C LEU A 350 -15.76 -0.59 14.53
N ALA A 351 -14.63 -1.10 14.06
CA ALA A 351 -13.77 -0.38 13.12
C ALA A 351 -13.77 -1.07 11.75
N GLY A 352 -13.81 -0.29 10.68
CA GLY A 352 -13.66 -0.76 9.31
C GLY A 352 -12.70 0.12 8.51
N LEU A 353 -11.92 -0.50 7.64
CA LEU A 353 -11.05 0.20 6.68
C LEU A 353 -11.51 -0.10 5.27
N VAL A 354 -11.63 0.92 4.42
CA VAL A 354 -12.04 0.76 3.02
C VAL A 354 -11.07 1.48 2.09
N ALA A 355 -10.60 0.79 1.05
CA ALA A 355 -9.80 1.39 -0.01
C ALA A 355 -10.69 1.99 -1.10
N VAL A 356 -10.35 3.20 -1.54
CA VAL A 356 -11.09 3.93 -2.57
C VAL A 356 -10.13 4.44 -3.63
N ALA A 357 -10.38 4.00 -4.87
CA ALA A 357 -9.50 4.21 -6.02
C ALA A 357 -10.03 5.22 -7.04
N SER A 358 -11.08 6.00 -6.73
CA SER A 358 -11.57 7.08 -7.61
C SER A 358 -12.48 8.07 -6.88
N ASP A 359 -12.53 9.30 -7.38
CA ASP A 359 -13.45 10.35 -6.90
C ASP A 359 -14.92 9.91 -6.97
N ALA A 360 -15.32 9.24 -8.06
CA ALA A 360 -16.68 8.74 -8.22
C ALA A 360 -17.04 7.71 -7.12
N ARG A 361 -16.09 6.84 -6.77
CA ARG A 361 -16.27 5.87 -5.69
C ARG A 361 -16.25 6.55 -4.31
N MET A 362 -15.43 7.59 -4.12
CA MET A 362 -15.43 8.39 -2.89
C MET A 362 -16.78 9.08 -2.67
N ALA A 363 -17.35 9.71 -3.70
CA ALA A 363 -18.65 10.35 -3.61
C ALA A 363 -19.80 9.35 -3.37
N ALA A 364 -19.73 8.18 -4.01
CA ALA A 364 -20.69 7.10 -3.75
C ALA A 364 -20.58 6.56 -2.32
N PHE A 365 -19.35 6.43 -1.82
CA PHE A 365 -19.08 6.02 -0.45
C PHE A 365 -19.63 7.04 0.57
N ALA A 366 -19.38 8.33 0.37
CA ALA A 366 -19.91 9.40 1.23
C ALA A 366 -21.45 9.33 1.34
N ARG A 367 -22.14 9.13 0.21
CA ARG A 367 -23.60 8.95 0.21
C ARG A 367 -24.04 7.72 1.00
N GLY A 368 -23.34 6.59 0.81
CA GLY A 368 -23.61 5.36 1.56
C GLY A 368 -23.37 5.55 3.06
N LEU A 369 -22.32 6.25 3.45
CA LEU A 369 -22.02 6.50 4.85
C LEU A 369 -23.04 7.42 5.53
N ALA A 370 -23.47 8.49 4.85
CA ALA A 370 -24.54 9.35 5.35
C ALA A 370 -25.84 8.56 5.62
N SER A 371 -26.13 7.54 4.81
CA SER A 371 -27.27 6.64 5.03
C SER A 371 -27.10 5.72 6.25
N LEU A 372 -25.87 5.36 6.61
CA LEU A 372 -25.59 4.61 7.84
C LEU A 372 -25.67 5.52 9.07
N GLY A 373 -25.22 6.77 8.95
CA GLY A 373 -25.26 7.76 10.03
C GLY A 373 -26.67 8.16 10.48
N SER A 374 -27.70 7.90 9.66
CA SER A 374 -29.10 8.14 10.01
C SER A 374 -29.77 6.95 10.74
N LEU A 375 -29.07 5.83 10.93
CA LEU A 375 -29.63 4.65 11.59
C LEU A 375 -29.77 4.89 13.11
N PRO A 376 -30.92 4.58 13.72
CA PRO A 376 -31.22 4.97 15.10
C PRO A 376 -30.41 4.20 16.17
N PHE A 377 -29.81 3.08 15.81
CA PHE A 377 -28.99 2.25 16.71
C PHE A 377 -27.48 2.39 16.45
N LEU A 378 -27.08 3.24 15.50
CA LEU A 378 -25.69 3.39 15.07
C LEU A 378 -25.23 4.83 15.35
N GLN A 379 -24.01 4.98 15.84
CA GLN A 379 -23.37 6.29 15.98
C GLN A 379 -22.02 6.25 15.27
N LEU A 380 -21.83 7.11 14.26
CA LEU A 380 -20.53 7.29 13.63
C LEU A 380 -19.57 7.96 14.63
N SER A 381 -18.38 7.40 14.77
CA SER A 381 -17.33 7.90 15.67
C SER A 381 -16.01 8.03 14.94
N THR A 382 -15.17 8.99 15.33
CA THR A 382 -13.77 9.00 14.91
C THR A 382 -13.06 7.77 15.48
N ILE A 383 -11.95 7.34 14.87
CA ILE A 383 -11.15 6.23 15.40
C ILE A 383 -10.66 6.55 16.81
N ASP A 384 -10.27 7.80 17.06
CA ASP A 384 -9.83 8.25 18.39
C ASP A 384 -10.96 8.11 19.43
N GLY A 385 -12.17 8.52 19.06
CA GLY A 385 -13.36 8.36 19.90
C GLY A 385 -13.69 6.89 20.13
N ALA A 386 -13.54 6.05 19.10
CA ALA A 386 -13.70 4.61 19.17
C ALA A 386 -12.69 3.97 20.13
N MET A 387 -11.41 4.34 20.08
CA MET A 387 -10.41 3.81 21.00
C MET A 387 -10.63 4.29 22.44
N ALA A 388 -11.04 5.55 22.63
CA ALA A 388 -11.39 6.08 23.95
C ALA A 388 -12.61 5.38 24.56
N THR A 389 -13.53 4.91 23.71
CA THR A 389 -14.76 4.21 24.11
C THR A 389 -14.53 2.71 24.35
N ALA A 390 -13.58 2.11 23.61
CA ALA A 390 -13.30 0.69 23.68
C ALA A 390 -12.70 0.28 25.04
N SER A 391 -13.25 -0.76 25.64
CA SER A 391 -12.66 -1.35 26.85
C SER A 391 -11.39 -2.11 26.51
N SER A 392 -10.28 -1.80 27.17
CA SER A 392 -9.01 -2.48 26.92
C SER A 392 -8.95 -3.81 27.66
N THR A 393 -8.94 -4.92 26.95
CA THR A 393 -8.61 -6.22 27.53
C THR A 393 -7.12 -6.50 27.35
N VAL A 394 -6.45 -6.92 28.41
CA VAL A 394 -5.05 -7.35 28.31
C VAL A 394 -5.04 -8.77 27.75
N VAL A 395 -4.90 -8.87 26.43
CA VAL A 395 -4.58 -10.13 25.75
C VAL A 395 -3.21 -9.96 25.13
N ARG A 396 -2.36 -10.98 25.19
CA ARG A 396 -1.07 -11.02 24.49
C ARG A 396 -1.21 -11.89 23.23
N PRO A 397 -1.86 -11.41 22.16
CA PRO A 397 -1.89 -12.16 20.91
C PRO A 397 -0.46 -12.31 20.38
N ASN A 398 -0.19 -13.47 19.80
CA ASN A 398 0.99 -13.63 18.97
C ASN A 398 0.68 -12.99 17.61
N VAL A 399 0.92 -11.68 17.50
CA VAL A 399 0.63 -10.88 16.30
C VAL A 399 1.73 -11.03 15.25
N ALA A 400 2.80 -11.77 15.53
CA ALA A 400 3.94 -11.84 14.63
C ALA A 400 3.61 -12.60 13.33
N ALA A 401 3.37 -11.86 12.24
CA ALA A 401 3.43 -12.42 10.90
C ALA A 401 4.89 -12.51 10.46
N GLU A 402 5.37 -13.72 10.12
CA GLU A 402 6.61 -13.85 9.37
C GLU A 402 6.35 -13.36 7.94
N ARG A 403 6.88 -12.19 7.58
CA ARG A 403 6.88 -11.73 6.19
C ARG A 403 8.12 -12.26 5.49
N ALA A 404 7.92 -12.92 4.36
CA ALA A 404 9.02 -13.27 3.47
C ALA A 404 9.42 -12.04 2.64
N CYS A 405 10.71 -11.91 2.33
CA CYS A 405 11.13 -10.87 1.40
C CYS A 405 10.73 -11.24 -0.03
N PRO A 406 10.08 -10.34 -0.79
CA PRO A 406 9.81 -10.58 -2.19
C PRO A 406 11.13 -10.78 -2.94
N ARG A 407 11.23 -11.85 -3.75
CA ARG A 407 12.33 -12.05 -4.70
C ARG A 407 11.95 -11.36 -6.02
N PRO A 408 12.88 -10.68 -6.72
CA PRO A 408 14.34 -10.75 -6.59
C PRO A 408 14.99 -9.57 -5.83
N LEU A 409 15.55 -9.84 -4.64
CA LEU A 409 16.24 -8.84 -3.82
C LEU A 409 17.58 -8.38 -4.40
N GLU A 410 18.30 -9.23 -5.13
CA GLU A 410 19.73 -8.99 -5.39
C GLU A 410 19.96 -7.70 -6.19
N ALA A 411 19.18 -7.52 -7.25
CA ALA A 411 19.32 -6.32 -8.06
C ALA A 411 18.63 -5.09 -7.44
N LEU A 412 17.77 -5.25 -6.42
CA LEU A 412 17.28 -4.12 -5.61
C LEU A 412 18.28 -3.72 -4.51
N ARG A 413 19.08 -4.66 -3.98
CA ARG A 413 20.10 -4.39 -2.95
C ARG A 413 21.13 -3.37 -3.40
N VAL A 414 21.66 -3.52 -4.62
CA VAL A 414 22.66 -2.58 -5.16
C VAL A 414 22.06 -1.18 -5.31
N ALA A 415 20.86 -1.08 -5.88
CA ALA A 415 20.16 0.18 -6.06
C ALA A 415 19.81 0.85 -4.72
N ALA A 416 19.31 0.09 -3.74
CA ALA A 416 18.95 0.60 -2.43
C ALA A 416 20.18 1.10 -1.63
N ARG A 417 21.34 0.41 -1.72
CA ARG A 417 22.59 0.89 -1.10
C ARG A 417 23.08 2.20 -1.72
N ARG A 418 23.09 2.28 -3.06
CA ARG A 418 23.46 3.52 -3.76
C ARG A 418 22.50 4.67 -3.43
N ALA A 419 21.20 4.39 -3.39
CA ALA A 419 20.20 5.36 -2.96
C ALA A 419 20.41 5.80 -1.50
N ALA A 420 20.76 4.89 -0.59
CA ALA A 420 21.07 5.24 0.80
C ALA A 420 22.32 6.13 0.91
N ALA A 421 23.38 5.82 0.15
CA ALA A 421 24.59 6.63 0.09
C ALA A 421 24.29 8.04 -0.44
N LEU A 422 23.46 8.15 -1.49
CA LEU A 422 23.03 9.43 -2.03
C LEU A 422 22.14 10.21 -1.05
N ALA A 423 21.21 9.54 -0.37
CA ALA A 423 20.34 10.17 0.63
C ALA A 423 21.11 10.70 1.84
N GLU A 424 22.26 10.10 2.18
CA GLU A 424 23.17 10.60 3.21
C GLU A 424 23.95 11.82 2.72
N ALA A 425 24.44 11.78 1.48
CA ALA A 425 25.14 12.91 0.87
C ALA A 425 24.21 14.12 0.63
N ALA A 426 22.96 13.87 0.22
CA ALA A 426 21.96 14.88 -0.12
C ALA A 426 20.65 14.63 0.68
N PRO A 427 20.57 15.09 1.94
CA PRO A 427 19.43 14.82 2.82
C PRO A 427 18.07 15.23 2.25
N GLY A 428 18.00 16.27 1.41
CA GLY A 428 16.73 16.72 0.81
C GLY A 428 16.14 15.77 -0.24
N VAL A 429 16.93 14.85 -0.81
CA VAL A 429 16.45 13.83 -1.78
C VAL A 429 16.05 12.53 -1.08
N ARG A 430 16.41 12.37 0.20
CA ARG A 430 16.07 11.20 1.03
C ARG A 430 14.59 10.79 0.97
N PRO A 431 13.58 11.68 1.07
CA PRO A 431 12.19 11.25 1.04
C PRO A 431 11.80 10.59 -0.28
N GLU A 432 12.27 11.11 -1.42
CA GLU A 432 11.98 10.58 -2.75
C GLU A 432 12.64 9.22 -2.98
N LEU A 433 13.91 9.08 -2.58
CA LEU A 433 14.63 7.80 -2.65
C LEU A 433 14.02 6.75 -1.70
N THR A 434 13.56 7.17 -0.52
CA THR A 434 12.87 6.28 0.44
C THR A 434 11.60 5.72 -0.19
N ALA A 435 10.75 6.57 -0.78
CA ALA A 435 9.52 6.11 -1.43
C ALA A 435 9.77 5.23 -2.65
N LEU A 436 10.82 5.51 -3.43
CA LEU A 436 11.20 4.65 -4.55
C LEU A 436 11.58 3.24 -4.09
N VAL A 437 12.41 3.13 -3.05
CA VAL A 437 12.84 1.84 -2.49
C VAL A 437 11.66 1.10 -1.87
N LEU A 438 10.79 1.79 -1.12
CA LEU A 438 9.59 1.19 -0.53
C LEU A 438 8.57 0.75 -1.59
N GLY A 439 8.33 1.57 -2.62
CA GLY A 439 7.44 1.22 -3.74
C GLY A 439 7.92 0.00 -4.54
N ALA A 440 9.24 -0.11 -4.75
CA ALA A 440 9.83 -1.29 -5.38
C ALA A 440 9.67 -2.58 -4.56
N LEU A 441 9.49 -2.46 -3.24
CA LEU A 441 9.21 -3.59 -2.35
C LEU A 441 7.74 -3.98 -2.37
N ALA A 442 6.83 -3.01 -2.56
CA ALA A 442 5.41 -3.25 -2.70
C ALA A 442 5.10 -4.10 -3.92
N HIS A 443 5.67 -3.70 -5.06
CA HIS A 443 5.30 -4.20 -6.37
C HIS A 443 6.54 -4.72 -7.10
N PRO A 444 6.67 -6.04 -7.34
CA PRO A 444 7.84 -6.59 -8.02
C PRO A 444 7.99 -6.05 -9.45
N GLU A 445 6.89 -5.75 -10.13
CA GLU A 445 6.87 -5.11 -11.45
C GLU A 445 7.41 -3.68 -11.43
N ALA A 446 7.22 -2.95 -10.33
CA ALA A 446 7.75 -1.59 -10.14
C ALA A 446 9.25 -1.56 -9.87
N SER A 447 9.88 -2.71 -9.59
CA SER A 447 11.31 -2.77 -9.25
C SER A 447 12.23 -2.29 -10.38
N GLN A 448 11.88 -2.54 -11.65
CA GLN A 448 12.65 -2.06 -12.80
C GLN A 448 12.50 -0.55 -12.96
N LEU A 449 11.27 -0.02 -12.85
CA LEU A 449 10.99 1.40 -12.90
C LEU A 449 11.71 2.16 -11.78
N ALA A 450 11.69 1.61 -10.57
CA ALA A 450 12.39 2.18 -9.43
C ALA A 450 13.90 2.20 -9.62
N ARG A 451 14.50 1.14 -10.19
CA ARG A 451 15.92 1.13 -10.56
C ARG A 451 16.23 2.23 -11.57
N HIS A 452 15.48 2.31 -12.66
CA HIS A 452 15.67 3.36 -13.67
C HIS A 452 15.49 4.77 -13.11
N ALA A 453 14.63 4.95 -12.11
CA ALA A 453 14.48 6.23 -11.42
C ALA A 453 15.67 6.52 -10.49
N ILE A 454 16.14 5.53 -9.73
CA ILE A 454 17.32 5.64 -8.87
C ILE A 454 18.55 5.94 -9.72
N ASP A 455 18.77 5.20 -10.80
CA ASP A 455 19.91 5.38 -11.71
C ASP A 455 19.88 6.78 -12.34
N ARG A 456 18.72 7.25 -12.84
CA ARG A 456 18.57 8.63 -13.32
C ARG A 456 18.87 9.69 -12.26
N THR A 457 18.53 9.42 -11.00
CA THR A 457 18.81 10.35 -9.90
C THR A 457 20.31 10.36 -9.55
N LEU A 458 20.98 9.21 -9.68
CA LEU A 458 22.42 9.08 -9.49
C LEU A 458 23.20 9.74 -10.64
N ASP A 459 22.73 9.59 -11.88
CA ASP A 459 23.32 10.21 -13.07
C ASP A 459 23.23 11.76 -13.04
N ALA A 460 22.44 12.34 -12.13
CA ALA A 460 22.39 13.78 -11.92
C ALA A 460 23.66 14.34 -11.25
N ILE A 461 24.50 13.50 -10.64
CA ILE A 461 25.83 13.90 -10.13
C ILE A 461 26.88 13.36 -11.10
N THR A 462 27.44 14.24 -11.91
CA THR A 462 28.47 13.89 -12.89
C THR A 462 29.80 14.54 -12.52
N VAL A 463 30.89 13.81 -12.77
CA VAL A 463 32.23 14.40 -12.77
C VAL A 463 32.54 14.75 -14.21
N ALA A 464 32.64 16.03 -14.53
CA ALA A 464 33.11 16.45 -15.85
C ALA A 464 34.59 16.09 -15.95
N SER A 465 34.97 15.41 -17.04
CA SER A 465 36.34 14.96 -17.27
C SER A 465 36.79 15.38 -18.66
N ASP A 466 37.58 16.45 -18.73
CA ASP A 466 38.38 16.74 -19.91
C ASP A 466 39.75 16.05 -19.78
N GLN A 467 40.30 15.57 -20.90
CA GLN A 467 41.67 15.04 -20.92
C GLN A 467 42.63 16.14 -20.45
N LEU A 468 43.41 15.86 -19.39
CA LEU A 468 44.37 16.82 -18.85
C LEU A 468 45.81 16.33 -19.11
N THR A 469 46.57 17.16 -19.82
CA THR A 469 48.01 16.95 -20.03
C THR A 469 48.78 17.62 -18.90
N LEU A 470 49.51 16.84 -18.11
CA LEU A 470 50.47 17.33 -17.13
C LEU A 470 51.76 17.76 -17.84
N THR A 471 52.07 19.04 -17.74
CA THR A 471 53.30 19.63 -18.31
C THR A 471 54.46 19.61 -17.33
N SER A 472 54.21 19.25 -16.06
CA SER A 472 55.20 19.28 -14.99
C SER A 472 55.08 18.11 -14.01
N ALA A 473 56.15 17.81 -13.27
CA ALA A 473 56.19 16.70 -12.30
C ALA A 473 55.33 16.94 -11.04
N ARG A 474 54.92 18.18 -10.79
CA ARG A 474 54.01 18.60 -9.70
C ARG A 474 53.04 19.62 -10.26
N GLU A 475 51.77 19.28 -10.34
CA GLU A 475 50.74 20.15 -10.90
C GLU A 475 49.45 20.04 -10.07
N THR A 476 48.60 21.06 -10.14
CA THR A 476 47.28 21.02 -9.50
C THR A 476 46.25 20.74 -10.57
N VAL A 477 45.58 19.59 -10.48
CA VAL A 477 44.53 19.19 -11.42
C VAL A 477 43.20 19.74 -10.91
N PRO A 478 42.51 20.62 -11.67
CA PRO A 478 41.14 21.00 -11.34
C PRO A 478 40.22 19.81 -11.65
N ILE A 479 39.44 19.39 -10.66
CA ILE A 479 38.36 18.41 -10.87
C ILE A 479 37.03 19.14 -10.78
N ASP A 480 36.32 19.19 -11.90
CA ASP A 480 35.00 19.83 -11.98
C ASP A 480 33.91 18.82 -11.65
N ILE A 481 33.28 19.03 -10.49
CA ILE A 481 32.17 18.23 -10.01
C ILE A 481 30.89 18.98 -10.34
N THR A 482 30.05 18.41 -11.20
CA THR A 482 28.78 19.00 -11.59
C THR A 482 27.64 18.24 -10.91
N SER A 483 26.76 18.98 -10.25
CA SER A 483 25.53 18.43 -9.66
C SER A 483 24.32 19.12 -10.28
N HIS A 484 23.45 18.30 -10.88
CA HIS A 484 22.14 18.73 -11.38
C HIS A 484 21.03 18.56 -10.33
N LEU A 485 21.38 18.22 -9.09
CA LEU A 485 20.43 18.13 -7.99
C LEU A 485 19.95 19.54 -7.59
N SER A 486 18.67 19.64 -7.21
CA SER A 486 18.06 20.88 -6.71
C SER A 486 18.40 21.19 -5.24
N VAL A 487 19.21 20.33 -4.61
CA VAL A 487 19.54 20.36 -3.17
C VAL A 487 21.05 20.23 -2.99
N PRO A 488 21.67 20.94 -2.02
CA PRO A 488 23.09 20.78 -1.73
C PRO A 488 23.45 19.35 -1.31
N ALA A 489 24.59 18.86 -1.80
CA ALA A 489 25.11 17.52 -1.53
C ALA A 489 26.52 17.56 -0.92
N SER A 490 26.76 16.83 0.16
CA SER A 490 28.08 16.65 0.77
C SER A 490 28.69 15.32 0.35
N ILE A 491 29.81 15.38 -0.38
CA ILE A 491 30.42 14.23 -1.06
C ILE A 491 31.89 14.13 -0.63
N ARG A 492 32.39 12.90 -0.49
CA ARG A 492 33.80 12.59 -0.30
C ARG A 492 34.41 12.18 -1.62
N VAL A 493 35.40 12.93 -2.11
CA VAL A 493 36.15 12.61 -3.32
C VAL A 493 37.36 11.77 -2.92
N VAL A 494 37.46 10.56 -3.47
CA VAL A 494 38.58 9.63 -3.25
C VAL A 494 39.31 9.40 -4.57
N LEU A 495 40.62 9.61 -4.55
CA LEU A 495 41.50 9.52 -5.71
C LEU A 495 42.32 8.23 -5.63
N VAL A 496 42.27 7.42 -6.68
CA VAL A 496 43.00 6.15 -6.75
C VAL A 496 43.82 6.12 -8.03
N ASP A 497 45.15 6.11 -7.87
CA ASP A 497 46.09 5.97 -8.99
C ASP A 497 47.36 5.27 -8.48
N THR A 498 47.99 4.46 -9.33
CA THR A 498 49.22 3.68 -9.01
C THR A 498 50.51 4.39 -9.41
N LYS A 499 50.42 5.38 -10.32
CA LYS A 499 51.51 6.17 -10.90
C LYS A 499 51.50 7.63 -10.42
N LEU A 500 50.44 8.09 -9.76
CA LEU A 500 50.37 9.42 -9.15
C LEU A 500 50.47 9.33 -7.62
N ARG A 501 51.13 10.32 -7.00
CA ARG A 501 51.19 10.49 -5.53
C ARG A 501 50.42 11.75 -5.13
N PHE A 502 49.58 11.65 -4.11
CA PHE A 502 48.79 12.74 -3.55
C PHE A 502 49.43 13.25 -2.24
N PRO A 503 50.13 14.40 -2.24
CA PRO A 503 50.86 14.89 -1.08
C PRO A 503 49.94 15.34 0.07
N GLU A 504 48.72 15.77 -0.24
CA GLU A 504 47.73 16.25 0.75
C GLU A 504 46.69 15.19 1.12
N GLY A 505 46.97 13.93 0.80
CA GLY A 505 46.05 12.81 0.98
C GLY A 505 45.16 12.56 -0.24
N SER A 506 44.68 11.32 -0.36
CA SER A 506 43.86 10.86 -1.50
C SER A 506 42.36 11.12 -1.31
N THR A 507 41.95 11.76 -0.21
CA THR A 507 40.54 11.89 0.18
C THR A 507 40.24 13.33 0.58
N ARG A 508 39.18 13.93 0.01
CA ARG A 508 38.68 15.26 0.41
C ARG A 508 37.16 15.29 0.51
N THR A 509 36.63 16.00 1.49
CA THR A 509 35.19 16.22 1.65
C THR A 509 34.81 17.56 1.04
N VAL A 510 33.81 17.58 0.17
CA VAL A 510 33.37 18.76 -0.58
C VAL A 510 31.85 18.85 -0.51
N THR A 511 31.34 20.02 -0.17
CA THR A 511 29.91 20.32 -0.25
C THR A 511 29.61 21.04 -1.56
N VAL A 512 28.84 20.38 -2.41
CA VAL A 512 28.39 20.91 -3.70
C VAL A 512 27.05 21.60 -3.47
N ALA A 513 27.10 22.92 -3.32
CA ALA A 513 25.91 23.77 -3.15
C ALA A 513 25.40 24.39 -4.48
N SER A 514 26.23 24.36 -5.52
CA SER A 514 26.02 24.98 -6.84
C SER A 514 26.09 23.95 -7.97
N LYS A 515 25.63 24.30 -9.17
CA LYS A 515 25.65 23.42 -10.36
C LYS A 515 27.03 22.81 -10.66
N THR A 516 28.12 23.54 -10.46
CA THR A 516 29.49 23.06 -10.67
C THR A 516 30.41 23.58 -9.57
N VAL A 517 31.25 22.71 -9.02
CA VAL A 517 32.30 23.04 -8.05
C VAL A 517 33.62 22.46 -8.52
N THR A 518 34.60 23.33 -8.72
CA THR A 518 35.97 22.95 -9.08
C THR A 518 36.79 22.69 -7.82
N VAL A 519 37.36 21.50 -7.71
CA VAL A 519 38.19 21.09 -6.57
C VAL A 519 39.65 21.02 -7.03
N PRO A 520 40.53 21.91 -6.56
CA PRO A 520 41.95 21.89 -6.94
C PRO A 520 42.68 20.77 -6.17
N ILE A 521 43.26 19.82 -6.89
CA ILE A 521 43.94 18.66 -6.28
C ILE A 521 45.42 18.65 -6.70
N PRO A 522 46.36 18.77 -5.74
CA PRO A 522 47.78 18.66 -6.04
C PRO A 522 48.15 17.20 -6.33
N VAL A 523 48.81 16.96 -7.46
CA VAL A 523 49.28 15.63 -7.89
C VAL A 523 50.77 15.66 -8.20
N VAL A 524 51.46 14.55 -7.92
CA VAL A 524 52.87 14.34 -8.29
C VAL A 524 52.99 13.09 -9.14
N ALA A 525 53.48 13.23 -10.38
CA ALA A 525 53.69 12.10 -11.28
C ALA A 525 54.92 11.27 -10.87
N ARG A 526 54.77 9.94 -10.75
CA ARG A 526 55.88 9.02 -10.45
C ARG A 526 56.52 8.43 -11.70
N THR A 527 55.77 8.31 -12.80
CA THR A 527 56.22 7.71 -14.05
C THR A 527 55.67 8.49 -15.25
N LEU A 528 56.44 8.50 -16.34
CA LEU A 528 56.07 9.14 -17.61
C LEU A 528 55.02 8.31 -18.36
N GLY A 529 54.17 8.99 -19.14
CA GLY A 529 53.14 8.38 -19.98
C GLY A 529 51.72 8.60 -19.48
N THR A 530 50.77 7.95 -20.15
CA THR A 530 49.33 8.02 -19.84
C THR A 530 49.00 7.20 -18.60
N SER A 531 48.35 7.81 -17.62
CA SER A 531 47.84 7.15 -16.41
C SER A 531 46.32 7.35 -16.27
N PRO A 532 45.54 6.27 -16.05
CA PRO A 532 44.15 6.39 -15.68
C PRO A 532 44.05 6.72 -14.17
N LEU A 533 43.62 7.95 -13.87
CA LEU A 533 43.26 8.39 -12.53
C LEU A 533 41.80 8.04 -12.26
N LEU A 534 41.55 7.11 -11.34
CA LEU A 534 40.19 6.78 -10.92
C LEU A 534 39.72 7.78 -9.85
N VAL A 535 38.66 8.52 -10.16
CA VAL A 535 37.98 9.43 -9.23
C VAL A 535 36.72 8.74 -8.73
N ARG A 536 36.66 8.46 -7.43
CA ARG A 536 35.50 7.88 -6.75
C ARG A 536 34.79 8.96 -5.95
N LEU A 537 33.48 9.07 -6.16
CA LEU A 537 32.59 9.89 -5.34
C LEU A 537 31.95 8.99 -4.29
N GLU A 538 32.17 9.29 -3.03
CA GLU A 538 31.68 8.52 -1.89
C GLU A 538 30.79 9.37 -0.97
N SER A 539 29.85 8.75 -0.27
CA SER A 539 29.08 9.38 0.80
C SER A 539 30.00 9.75 1.98
N PRO A 540 29.53 10.58 2.94
CA PRO A 540 30.30 10.85 4.16
C PRO A 540 30.73 9.57 4.90
N SER A 541 29.89 8.53 4.89
CA SER A 541 30.13 7.18 5.41
C SER A 541 31.05 6.27 4.56
N GLY A 542 31.50 6.71 3.38
CA GLY A 542 32.42 5.96 2.52
C GLY A 542 31.77 4.99 1.54
N GLN A 543 30.46 5.10 1.28
CA GLN A 543 29.81 4.28 0.25
C GLN A 543 29.90 4.95 -1.13
N LEU A 544 30.15 4.15 -2.17
CA LEU A 544 30.29 4.65 -3.54
C LEU A 544 28.95 5.18 -4.08
N ILE A 545 28.95 6.46 -4.48
CA ILE A 545 27.84 7.12 -5.17
C ILE A 545 28.06 7.05 -6.69
N GLY A 546 29.30 7.28 -7.15
CA GLY A 546 29.68 7.24 -8.57
C GLY A 546 31.19 7.12 -8.75
N GLN A 547 31.62 6.76 -9.96
CA GLN A 547 33.05 6.67 -10.31
C GLN A 547 33.28 7.17 -11.74
N ASN A 548 34.40 7.85 -11.97
CA ASN A 548 34.85 8.23 -13.31
C ASN A 548 36.36 7.95 -13.46
N VAL A 549 36.81 7.70 -14.70
CA VAL A 549 38.23 7.50 -15.02
C VAL A 549 38.71 8.70 -15.81
N LEU A 550 39.64 9.46 -15.22
CA LEU A 550 40.33 10.56 -15.90
C LEU A 550 41.60 10.02 -16.54
N VAL A 551 41.83 10.34 -17.81
CA VAL A 551 43.09 10.03 -18.49
C VAL A 551 44.04 11.21 -18.30
N VAL A 552 45.16 10.97 -17.64
CA VAL A 552 46.18 11.98 -17.36
C VAL A 552 47.42 11.66 -18.19
N ASP A 553 47.78 12.55 -19.12
CA ASP A 553 48.97 12.41 -19.96
C ASP A 553 50.15 13.15 -19.33
N SER A 554 51.22 12.44 -18.97
CA SER A 554 52.39 13.07 -18.33
C SER A 554 53.56 13.19 -19.31
N THR A 555 53.82 14.42 -19.78
CA THR A 555 54.93 14.77 -20.70
C THR A 555 56.06 15.47 -19.95
N GLY A 556 56.72 14.75 -19.04
CA GLY A 556 57.93 15.27 -18.38
C GLY A 556 59.16 15.19 -19.28
N PHE A 557 59.96 16.27 -19.34
CA PHE A 557 61.29 16.24 -19.95
C PHE A 557 62.17 15.20 -19.25
N SER A 558 62.66 14.20 -20.00
CA SER A 558 63.55 13.17 -19.45
C SER A 558 64.84 13.81 -18.94
N VAL A 559 65.09 13.72 -17.63
CA VAL A 559 66.33 14.18 -16.99
C VAL A 559 67.56 13.51 -17.62
N VAL A 560 67.42 12.25 -18.05
CA VAL A 560 68.48 11.54 -18.78
C VAL A 560 68.75 12.22 -20.11
N GLY A 561 67.70 12.65 -20.83
CA GLY A 561 67.83 13.43 -22.05
C GLY A 561 68.57 14.75 -21.82
N VAL A 562 68.25 15.49 -20.76
CA VAL A 562 68.94 16.74 -20.41
C VAL A 562 70.42 16.51 -20.09
N VAL A 563 70.74 15.45 -19.33
CA VAL A 563 72.14 15.09 -19.01
C VAL A 563 72.90 14.62 -20.26
N LEU A 564 72.27 13.88 -21.16
CA LEU A 564 72.89 13.41 -22.40
C LEU A 564 73.13 14.56 -23.39
N THR A 565 72.17 15.48 -23.48
CA THR A 565 72.26 16.65 -24.35
C THR A 565 73.27 17.65 -23.78
N GLY A 566 73.27 17.85 -22.46
CA GLY A 566 74.27 18.66 -21.76
C GLY A 566 75.68 18.10 -21.90
N SER A 567 75.86 16.79 -21.78
CA SER A 567 77.18 16.15 -21.96
C SER A 567 77.64 16.19 -23.42
N SER A 568 76.75 16.02 -24.38
CA SER A 568 77.04 16.20 -25.81
C SER A 568 77.42 17.64 -26.15
N ALA A 569 76.69 18.63 -25.62
CA ALA A 569 77.00 20.04 -25.81
C ALA A 569 78.33 20.44 -25.16
N ALA A 570 78.65 19.88 -23.99
CA ALA A 570 79.93 20.08 -23.32
C ALA A 570 81.10 19.52 -24.15
N LEU A 571 80.96 18.31 -24.69
CA LEU A 571 81.96 17.72 -25.59
C LEU A 571 82.16 18.56 -26.85
N LEU A 572 81.06 19.07 -27.43
CA LEU A 572 81.09 19.93 -28.60
C LEU A 572 81.79 21.26 -28.31
N ALA A 573 81.51 21.89 -27.17
CA ALA A 573 82.18 23.11 -26.73
C ALA A 573 83.68 22.90 -26.52
N VAL A 574 84.07 21.81 -25.84
CA VAL A 574 85.48 21.43 -25.63
C VAL A 574 86.20 21.19 -26.96
N TRP A 575 85.56 20.50 -27.90
CA TRP A 575 86.11 20.27 -29.23
C TRP A 575 86.34 21.57 -29.99
N TRP A 576 85.36 22.49 -29.93
CA TRP A 576 85.41 23.74 -30.67
C TRP A 576 86.52 24.69 -30.18
N VAL A 577 86.70 24.77 -28.85
CA VAL A 577 87.81 25.52 -28.22
C VAL A 577 89.16 24.93 -28.64
N ARG A 578 89.29 23.60 -28.67
CA ARG A 578 90.54 22.92 -29.05
C ARG A 578 90.87 23.05 -30.54
N ASN A 579 89.87 23.09 -31.42
CA ASN A 579 90.07 23.15 -32.87
C ASN A 579 90.34 24.58 -33.39
N ARG A 580 89.81 25.61 -32.72
CA ARG A 580 90.13 27.02 -33.07
C ARG A 580 91.60 27.38 -32.83
N GLY A 581 92.30 26.71 -31.92
CA GLY A 581 93.71 26.95 -31.63
C GLY A 581 94.72 26.46 -32.68
N ARG A 582 94.31 25.68 -33.70
CA ARG A 582 95.25 25.06 -34.66
C ARG A 582 95.32 25.71 -36.05
N ARG A 583 94.60 26.81 -36.30
CA ARG A 583 94.58 27.48 -37.62
C ARG A 583 95.40 28.78 -37.73
N GLN A 584 96.34 29.05 -36.82
CA GLN A 584 97.22 30.24 -36.89
C GLN A 584 98.72 29.95 -36.80
N ARG A 585 99.22 28.81 -37.30
CA ARG A 585 100.66 28.63 -37.54
C ARG A 585 100.91 27.87 -38.85
N GLY A 586 101.18 28.62 -39.93
CA GLY A 586 101.81 28.09 -41.14
C GLY A 586 101.25 28.60 -42.46
N ARG A 587 101.59 29.85 -42.83
CA ARG A 587 101.76 30.29 -44.23
C ARG A 587 102.42 31.67 -44.28
N HIS A 588 103.75 31.70 -44.40
CA HIS A 588 104.50 32.62 -45.27
C HIS A 588 106.00 32.23 -45.31
N ALA A 589 106.37 31.55 -46.39
CA ALA A 589 107.67 31.60 -47.08
C ALA A 589 107.28 31.78 -48.57
N LYS A 590 107.93 32.53 -49.46
CA LYS A 590 109.30 33.05 -49.59
C LYS A 590 109.27 34.07 -50.77
N ARG A 591 110.10 35.12 -50.77
CA ARG A 591 110.57 35.78 -52.02
C ARG A 591 111.97 36.36 -51.82
N SER A 592 112.96 35.61 -52.28
CA SER A 592 114.19 36.04 -52.95
C SER A 592 114.64 34.86 -53.81
#